data_AF-A0A1V4S424-F1
#
_entry.id   AF-A0A1V4S424-F1
#
_cell.length_a   1.000
_cell.length_b   1.000
_cell.length_c   1.000
_cell.angle_alpha   90.00
_cell.angle_beta   90.00
_cell.angle_gamma   90.00
#
_symmetry.space_group_name_H-M   'P 1'
#
loop_
_entity.id
_entity.type
_entity.pdbx_description
1 polymer ?
#
loop_
_entity_poly.entity_id
_entity_poly.type
_entity_poly.pdbx_seq_one_letter_code
_entity_poly.pdbx_strand_id
1 'polypeptide(L)'
;MKIGELVKRTGVPKETIHFYIREGLLRKPRKSSSNSAQYHSGYVEQIVKNFSKQSPIDKAIAQYQSRFSRPADRLLTREVVGRDAFREATGLGRKWLAKAEEWGVITPDLKGGESVYSSDDVAIGRLMVDMDNLGFGPKDGHDPEDLKHIAKFEVKEMPDMSDYYPSHPVIATGDVIKVAILAPFSGFAALNGEIYWCITNWVAHDINKRGGIVVDGKRKKVRFIKADTQQQPSVAKQIAEKMCLQEKVDFMWGTPGSNISLILQGVAKKYRKIYMNCACLLLQQTTGK
;
A
#
# COMPACT_ATOMS: atom_id res chain seq x y z
N MET A 1 -6.97 -32.73 14.16
CA MET A 1 -6.35 -31.79 15.12
C MET A 1 -7.38 -30.86 15.75
N LYS A 2 -7.10 -30.37 16.96
CA LYS A 2 -7.89 -29.30 17.62
C LYS A 2 -7.39 -27.93 17.14
N ILE A 3 -8.15 -26.87 17.43
CA ILE A 3 -7.81 -25.50 16.99
C ILE A 3 -6.45 -25.03 17.53
N GLY A 4 -6.10 -25.33 18.78
CA GLY A 4 -4.81 -24.93 19.35
C GLY A 4 -3.60 -25.59 18.67
N GLU A 5 -3.77 -26.83 18.20
CA GLU A 5 -2.75 -27.55 17.44
C GLU A 5 -2.63 -26.99 16.01
N LEU A 6 -3.76 -26.62 15.39
CA LEU A 6 -3.77 -25.95 14.09
C LEU A 6 -3.08 -24.58 14.16
N VAL A 7 -3.32 -23.80 15.22
CA VAL A 7 -2.62 -22.54 15.49
C VAL A 7 -1.11 -22.77 15.62
N LYS A 8 -0.69 -23.73 16.45
CA LYS A 8 0.74 -24.07 16.63
C LYS A 8 1.42 -24.47 15.32
N ARG A 9 0.73 -25.25 14.47
CA ARG A 9 1.30 -25.75 13.21
C ARG A 9 1.33 -24.73 12.08
N THR A 10 0.44 -23.74 12.10
CA THR A 10 0.32 -22.75 11.02
C THR A 10 0.85 -21.38 11.39
N GLY A 11 1.03 -21.09 12.68
CA GLY A 11 1.35 -19.75 13.18
C GLY A 11 0.18 -18.76 13.10
N VAL A 12 -0.98 -19.17 12.59
CA VAL A 12 -2.14 -18.30 12.38
C VAL A 12 -3.03 -18.29 13.64
N PRO A 13 -3.39 -17.12 14.19
CA PRO A 13 -4.27 -17.02 15.36
C PRO A 13 -5.63 -17.68 15.17
N LYS A 14 -6.21 -18.21 16.26
CA LYS A 14 -7.51 -18.90 16.27
C LYS A 14 -8.62 -18.04 15.68
N GLU A 15 -8.63 -16.75 16.00
CA GLU A 15 -9.61 -15.77 15.57
C GLU A 15 -9.60 -15.62 14.05
N THR A 16 -8.40 -15.60 13.45
CA THR A 16 -8.18 -15.54 12.00
C THR A 16 -8.65 -16.82 11.31
N ILE A 17 -8.37 -18.00 11.88
CA ILE A 17 -8.86 -19.28 11.36
C ILE A 17 -10.39 -19.32 11.37
N HIS A 18 -11.02 -18.89 12.46
CA HIS A 18 -12.48 -18.83 12.58
C HIS A 18 -13.10 -17.81 11.63
N PHE A 19 -12.42 -16.68 11.42
CA PHE A 19 -12.80 -15.69 10.42
C PHE A 19 -12.80 -16.31 9.02
N TYR A 20 -11.73 -16.98 8.59
CA TYR A 20 -11.67 -17.62 7.28
C TYR A 20 -12.74 -18.70 7.08
N ILE A 21 -13.13 -19.41 8.13
CA ILE A 21 -14.23 -20.38 8.08
C ILE A 21 -15.59 -19.69 7.89
N ARG A 22 -15.81 -18.54 8.54
CA ARG A 22 -17.06 -17.77 8.38
C ARG A 22 -17.19 -17.17 6.99
N GLU A 23 -16.09 -16.67 6.43
CA GLU A 23 -16.03 -16.08 5.09
C GLU A 23 -15.95 -17.13 3.96
N GLY A 24 -15.92 -18.43 4.29
CA GLY A 24 -15.86 -19.51 3.31
C GLY A 24 -14.49 -19.71 2.65
N LEU A 25 -13.45 -18.99 3.11
CA LEU A 25 -12.06 -19.12 2.66
C LEU A 25 -11.41 -20.43 3.15
N LEU A 26 -11.89 -20.96 4.27
CA LEU A 26 -11.63 -22.32 4.72
C LEU A 26 -12.92 -23.11 4.76
N ARG A 27 -12.81 -24.42 4.54
CA ARG A 27 -13.95 -25.33 4.69
C ARG A 27 -14.50 -25.25 6.12
N LYS A 28 -15.79 -25.59 6.30
CA LYS A 28 -16.38 -25.67 7.64
C LYS A 28 -15.82 -26.90 8.38
N PRO A 29 -15.36 -26.77 9.64
CA PRO A 29 -14.80 -27.89 10.38
C PRO A 29 -15.92 -28.82 10.85
N ARG A 30 -15.58 -30.09 11.03
CA ARG A 30 -16.54 -31.07 11.57
C ARG A 30 -16.75 -30.77 13.04
N LYS A 31 -17.96 -30.40 13.45
CA LYS A 31 -18.29 -30.18 14.86
C LYS A 31 -18.35 -31.54 15.58
N SER A 32 -17.63 -31.66 16.68
CA SER A 32 -17.70 -32.81 17.59
C SER A 32 -18.59 -32.53 18.81
N SER A 33 -18.81 -31.25 19.15
CA SER A 33 -19.80 -30.78 20.14
C SER A 33 -20.04 -29.27 19.98
N SER A 34 -20.92 -28.67 20.80
CA SER A 34 -21.15 -27.21 20.83
C SER A 34 -19.87 -26.40 20.99
N ASN A 35 -18.92 -26.91 21.78
CA ASN A 35 -17.66 -26.25 22.12
C ASN A 35 -16.43 -26.89 21.48
N SER A 36 -16.61 -27.84 20.56
CA SER A 36 -15.48 -28.57 19.99
C SER A 36 -15.64 -28.88 18.52
N ALA A 37 -14.61 -28.53 17.74
CA ALA A 37 -14.52 -28.79 16.31
C ALA A 37 -13.21 -29.52 16.00
N GLN A 38 -13.27 -30.40 15.01
CA GLN A 38 -12.15 -31.18 14.52
C GLN A 38 -11.73 -30.66 13.15
N TYR A 39 -10.45 -30.36 13.03
CA TYR A 39 -9.81 -29.85 11.82
C TYR A 39 -8.98 -30.98 11.21
N HIS A 40 -9.14 -31.22 9.91
CA HIS A 40 -8.33 -32.20 9.19
C HIS A 40 -6.96 -31.62 8.83
N SER A 41 -5.94 -32.45 8.57
CA SER A 41 -4.60 -32.00 8.15
C SER A 41 -4.62 -31.08 6.92
N GLY A 42 -5.55 -31.31 6.00
CA GLY A 42 -5.77 -30.46 4.83
C GLY A 42 -6.10 -28.98 5.14
N TYR A 43 -6.45 -28.63 6.38
CA TYR A 43 -6.54 -27.21 6.79
C TYR A 43 -5.16 -26.55 6.86
N VAL A 44 -4.13 -27.29 7.27
CA VAL A 44 -2.74 -26.78 7.27
C VAL A 44 -2.34 -26.45 5.84
N GLU A 45 -2.56 -27.37 4.90
CA GLU A 45 -2.27 -27.15 3.49
C GLU A 45 -3.10 -26.01 2.89
N GLN A 46 -4.39 -25.89 3.20
CA GLN A 46 -5.21 -24.77 2.72
C GLN A 46 -4.74 -23.43 3.28
N ILE A 47 -4.42 -23.37 4.57
CA ILE A 47 -3.92 -22.15 5.21
C ILE A 47 -2.55 -21.78 4.64
N VAL A 48 -1.63 -22.74 4.56
CA VAL A 48 -0.29 -22.52 3.99
C VAL A 48 -0.37 -22.18 2.50
N LYS A 49 -1.22 -22.84 1.71
CA LYS A 49 -1.41 -22.54 0.28
C LYS A 49 -2.07 -21.20 0.03
N ASN A 50 -3.00 -20.77 0.88
CA ASN A 50 -3.60 -19.44 0.79
C ASN A 50 -2.61 -18.34 1.25
N PHE A 51 -1.68 -18.65 2.15
CA PHE A 51 -0.58 -17.75 2.54
C PHE A 51 0.60 -17.78 1.55
N SER A 52 0.86 -18.91 0.87
CA SER A 52 2.00 -19.10 -0.04
C SER A 52 1.69 -18.78 -1.50
N LYS A 53 0.41 -18.67 -1.85
CA LYS A 53 -0.03 -17.93 -3.05
C LYS A 53 0.09 -16.42 -2.80
N GLN A 54 1.29 -15.96 -2.45
CA GLN A 54 1.64 -14.56 -2.67
C GLN A 54 1.39 -14.26 -4.14
N SER A 55 0.57 -13.25 -4.41
CA SER A 55 0.39 -12.73 -5.76
C SER A 55 1.76 -12.45 -6.37
N PRO A 56 1.95 -12.51 -7.70
CA PRO A 56 3.18 -12.03 -8.34
C PRO A 56 3.62 -10.66 -7.79
N ILE A 57 2.66 -9.80 -7.45
CA ILE A 57 2.87 -8.51 -6.79
C ILE A 57 3.45 -8.66 -5.37
N ASP A 58 2.90 -9.52 -4.53
CA ASP A 58 3.37 -9.69 -3.15
C ASP A 58 4.79 -10.29 -3.11
N LYS A 59 5.12 -11.16 -4.07
CA LYS A 59 6.49 -11.67 -4.26
C LYS A 59 7.44 -10.54 -4.68
N ALA A 60 7.01 -9.69 -5.62
CA ALA A 60 7.76 -8.52 -6.06
C ALA A 60 8.07 -7.59 -4.87
N ILE A 61 7.05 -7.29 -4.07
CA ILE A 61 7.17 -6.40 -2.90
C ILE A 61 8.10 -7.02 -1.85
N ALA A 62 7.98 -8.32 -1.56
CA ALA A 62 8.84 -8.99 -0.59
C ALA A 62 10.32 -9.04 -1.07
N GLN A 63 10.55 -9.33 -2.35
CA GLN A 63 11.88 -9.34 -2.95
C GLN A 63 12.49 -7.93 -2.99
N TYR A 64 11.69 -6.93 -3.35
CA TYR A 64 12.05 -5.52 -3.29
C TYR A 64 12.46 -5.14 -1.87
N GLN A 65 11.60 -5.35 -0.87
CA GLN A 65 11.90 -5.01 0.52
C GLN A 65 13.14 -5.73 1.07
N SER A 66 13.34 -7.00 0.77
CA SER A 66 14.55 -7.74 1.19
C SER A 66 15.84 -7.13 0.62
N ARG A 67 15.78 -6.66 -0.64
CA ARG A 67 16.91 -6.00 -1.33
C ARG A 67 17.11 -4.55 -0.91
N PHE A 68 16.04 -3.82 -0.61
CA PHE A 68 16.08 -2.36 -0.35
C PHE A 68 16.11 -1.97 1.13
N SER A 69 15.73 -2.86 2.05
CA SER A 69 15.64 -2.54 3.48
C SER A 69 16.95 -2.73 4.24
N ARG A 70 18.06 -3.01 3.56
CA ARG A 70 19.38 -3.09 4.19
C ARG A 70 20.01 -1.68 4.24
N PRO A 71 20.15 -1.06 5.42
CA PRO A 71 20.69 0.29 5.54
C PRO A 71 22.10 0.45 4.96
N ALA A 72 22.90 -0.63 4.97
CA ALA A 72 24.24 -0.64 4.41
C ALA A 72 24.24 -0.45 2.88
N ASP A 73 23.23 -0.94 2.16
CA ASP A 73 23.16 -0.86 0.70
C ASP A 73 22.85 0.58 0.23
N ARG A 74 22.16 1.38 1.06
CA ARG A 74 21.94 2.82 0.81
C ARG A 74 23.17 3.69 1.10
N LEU A 75 24.03 3.29 2.04
CA LEU A 75 25.18 4.07 2.48
C LEU A 75 26.45 3.82 1.67
N LEU A 76 26.53 2.68 0.96
CA LEU A 76 27.74 2.22 0.27
C LEU A 76 27.63 2.15 -1.26
N THR A 77 26.51 2.59 -1.83
CA THR A 77 26.27 2.45 -3.26
C THR A 77 27.05 3.48 -4.07
N ARG A 78 27.88 2.97 -5.00
CA ARG A 78 28.66 3.77 -5.96
C ARG A 78 27.75 4.27 -7.07
N GLU A 79 27.91 5.54 -7.45
CA GLU A 79 27.32 6.10 -8.67
C GLU A 79 27.74 5.26 -9.88
N VAL A 80 26.82 5.03 -10.81
CA VAL A 80 27.11 4.29 -12.05
C VAL A 80 27.36 5.31 -13.16
N VAL A 81 28.53 5.27 -13.77
CA VAL A 81 28.92 6.22 -14.81
C VAL A 81 28.70 5.59 -16.19
N GLY A 82 27.93 6.27 -17.03
CA GLY A 82 27.66 5.89 -18.41
C GLY A 82 26.43 5.00 -18.58
N ARG A 83 25.71 5.24 -19.69
CA ARG A 83 24.50 4.50 -20.08
C ARG A 83 24.73 2.99 -20.20
N ASP A 84 25.88 2.56 -20.70
CA ASP A 84 26.15 1.13 -20.87
C ASP A 84 26.41 0.43 -19.54
N ALA A 85 27.16 1.03 -18.62
CA ALA A 85 27.33 0.50 -17.27
C ALA A 85 26.00 0.45 -16.50
N PHE A 86 25.14 1.46 -16.68
CA PHE A 86 23.79 1.45 -16.10
C PHE A 86 22.96 0.28 -16.61
N ARG A 87 22.98 0.02 -17.93
CA ARG A 87 22.26 -1.10 -18.54
C ARG A 87 22.78 -2.45 -18.07
N GLU A 88 24.09 -2.60 -17.93
CA GLU A 88 24.70 -3.81 -17.37
C GLU A 88 24.28 -4.02 -15.90
N ALA A 89 24.30 -2.95 -15.10
CA ALA A 89 23.93 -3.01 -13.69
C ALA A 89 22.43 -3.32 -13.48
N THR A 90 21.56 -2.87 -14.37
CA THR A 90 20.10 -2.97 -14.20
C THR A 90 19.45 -4.08 -15.02
N GLY A 91 20.05 -4.47 -16.14
CA GLY A 91 19.41 -5.29 -17.17
C GLY A 91 18.47 -4.51 -18.08
N LEU A 92 18.33 -3.19 -17.92
CA LEU A 92 17.37 -2.38 -18.66
C LEU A 92 17.79 -2.24 -20.14
N GLY A 93 16.86 -2.51 -21.06
CA GLY A 93 17.11 -2.39 -22.49
C GLY A 93 17.37 -0.94 -22.92
N ARG A 94 18.17 -0.74 -23.98
CA ARG A 94 18.57 0.61 -24.47
C ARG A 94 17.37 1.51 -24.76
N LYS A 95 16.33 0.97 -25.42
CA LYS A 95 15.07 1.67 -25.72
C LYS A 95 14.36 2.14 -24.45
N TRP A 96 14.35 1.30 -23.40
CA TRP A 96 13.64 1.58 -22.16
C TRP A 96 14.39 2.56 -21.26
N LEU A 97 15.73 2.50 -21.25
CA LEU A 97 16.53 3.52 -20.58
C LEU A 97 16.28 4.91 -21.18
N ALA A 98 16.33 5.04 -22.51
CA ALA A 98 16.08 6.31 -23.17
C ALA A 98 14.67 6.88 -22.85
N LYS A 99 13.65 6.01 -22.85
CA LYS A 99 12.29 6.41 -22.44
C LYS A 99 12.19 6.79 -20.98
N ALA A 100 12.84 6.05 -20.08
CA ALA A 100 12.82 6.37 -18.65
C ALA A 100 13.51 7.70 -18.35
N GLU A 101 14.59 8.02 -19.05
CA GLU A 101 15.25 9.34 -19.00
C GLU A 101 14.34 10.44 -19.54
N GLU A 102 13.72 10.22 -20.71
CA GLU A 102 12.77 11.15 -21.32
C GLU A 102 11.58 11.44 -20.39
N TRP A 103 11.09 10.42 -19.68
CA TRP A 103 9.96 10.53 -18.76
C TRP A 103 10.33 11.05 -17.38
N GLY A 104 11.62 11.27 -17.09
CA GLY A 104 12.09 11.69 -15.77
C GLY A 104 11.91 10.63 -14.68
N VAL A 105 11.73 9.36 -15.07
CA VAL A 105 11.65 8.21 -14.15
C VAL A 105 13.05 7.81 -13.68
N ILE A 106 14.04 7.96 -14.55
CA ILE A 106 15.48 7.86 -14.25
C ILE A 106 16.09 9.23 -14.57
N THR A 107 16.78 9.83 -13.62
CA THR A 107 17.26 11.22 -13.70
C THR A 107 18.77 11.29 -13.48
N PRO A 108 19.59 10.91 -14.47
CA PRO A 108 21.04 10.97 -14.34
C PRO A 108 21.54 12.41 -14.24
N ASP A 109 22.54 12.63 -13.41
CA ASP A 109 23.32 13.86 -13.42
C ASP A 109 24.30 13.86 -14.60
N LEU A 110 24.64 15.05 -15.09
CA LEU A 110 25.73 15.22 -16.06
C LEU A 110 26.98 15.68 -15.32
N LYS A 111 28.00 14.80 -15.24
CA LYS A 111 29.31 15.12 -14.67
C LYS A 111 30.39 14.88 -15.72
N GLY A 112 31.13 15.93 -16.07
CA GLY A 112 32.23 15.83 -17.05
C GLY A 112 31.79 15.41 -18.47
N GLY A 113 30.53 15.63 -18.85
CA GLY A 113 29.99 15.21 -20.15
C GLY A 113 29.46 13.77 -20.18
N GLU A 114 29.57 13.03 -19.09
CA GLU A 114 29.02 11.69 -18.94
C GLU A 114 27.78 11.68 -18.03
N SER A 115 26.83 10.80 -18.35
CA SER A 115 25.64 10.57 -17.51
C SER A 115 26.03 9.71 -16.30
N VAL A 116 25.75 10.22 -15.10
CA VAL A 116 26.04 9.57 -13.83
C VAL A 116 24.74 9.28 -13.12
N TYR A 117 24.49 8.01 -12.85
CA TYR A 117 23.24 7.51 -12.28
C TYR A 117 23.41 7.25 -10.79
N SER A 118 22.42 7.71 -10.03
CA SER A 118 22.34 7.48 -8.59
C SER A 118 22.00 6.03 -8.27
N SER A 119 22.13 5.67 -7.00
CA SER A 119 21.67 4.36 -6.50
C SER A 119 20.16 4.18 -6.66
N ASP A 120 19.39 5.26 -6.52
CA ASP A 120 17.94 5.27 -6.73
C ASP A 120 17.59 5.06 -8.22
N ASP A 121 18.33 5.66 -9.15
CA ASP A 121 18.15 5.39 -10.59
C ASP A 121 18.38 3.91 -10.91
N VAL A 122 19.45 3.33 -10.36
CA VAL A 122 19.78 1.91 -10.54
C VAL A 122 18.70 1.02 -9.93
N ALA A 123 18.17 1.42 -8.78
CA ALA A 123 17.06 0.74 -8.11
C ALA A 123 15.80 0.72 -8.98
N ILE A 124 15.43 1.88 -9.51
CA ILE A 124 14.27 2.06 -10.39
C ILE A 124 14.47 1.26 -11.68
N GLY A 125 15.64 1.32 -12.30
CA GLY A 125 15.96 0.55 -13.51
C GLY A 125 15.83 -0.96 -13.29
N ARG A 126 16.32 -1.49 -12.16
CA ARG A 126 16.13 -2.91 -11.79
C ARG A 126 14.66 -3.24 -11.55
N LEU A 127 13.93 -2.36 -10.87
CA LEU A 127 12.50 -2.56 -10.62
C LEU A 127 11.70 -2.63 -11.92
N MET A 128 11.99 -1.76 -12.90
CA MET A 128 11.35 -1.81 -14.22
C MET A 128 11.57 -3.17 -14.92
N VAL A 129 12.78 -3.74 -14.82
CA VAL A 129 13.10 -5.07 -15.36
C VAL A 129 12.38 -6.17 -14.59
N ASP A 130 12.40 -6.12 -13.26
CA ASP A 130 11.71 -7.10 -12.41
C ASP A 130 10.19 -7.09 -12.68
N MET A 131 9.59 -5.91 -12.87
CA MET A 131 8.17 -5.77 -13.24
C MET A 131 7.85 -6.41 -14.58
N ASP A 132 8.65 -6.17 -15.62
CA ASP A 132 8.48 -6.82 -16.94
C ASP A 132 8.63 -8.34 -16.84
N ASN A 133 9.57 -8.84 -16.03
CA ASN A 133 9.75 -10.28 -15.81
C ASN A 133 8.57 -10.93 -15.06
N LEU A 134 7.83 -10.15 -14.27
CA LEU A 134 6.71 -10.62 -13.47
C LEU A 134 5.35 -10.53 -14.19
N GLY A 135 5.33 -10.14 -15.45
CA GLY A 135 4.10 -10.01 -16.24
C GLY A 135 3.46 -8.63 -16.15
N PHE A 136 4.17 -7.62 -15.62
CA PHE A 136 3.73 -6.22 -15.59
C PHE A 136 4.41 -5.39 -16.68
N GLY A 137 4.79 -6.07 -17.77
CA GLY A 137 5.50 -5.47 -18.87
C GLY A 137 4.60 -5.04 -20.02
N PRO A 138 5.12 -4.26 -20.98
CA PRO A 138 4.41 -3.90 -22.20
C PRO A 138 3.99 -5.11 -23.03
N LYS A 139 4.77 -6.19 -22.98
CA LYS A 139 4.45 -7.46 -23.64
C LYS A 139 3.20 -8.14 -23.06
N ASP A 140 2.84 -7.80 -21.83
CA ASP A 140 1.71 -8.35 -21.08
C ASP A 140 0.47 -7.42 -21.12
N GLY A 141 0.52 -6.35 -21.92
CA GLY A 141 -0.60 -5.42 -22.12
C GLY A 141 -0.65 -4.22 -21.16
N HIS A 142 0.39 -4.02 -20.34
CA HIS A 142 0.51 -2.84 -19.49
C HIS A 142 1.04 -1.63 -20.28
N ASP A 143 0.40 -0.47 -20.13
CA ASP A 143 0.87 0.74 -20.78
C ASP A 143 2.12 1.27 -20.07
N PRO A 144 3.30 1.24 -20.69
CA PRO A 144 4.52 1.76 -20.08
C PRO A 144 4.47 3.27 -19.82
N GLU A 145 3.59 4.02 -20.51
CA GLU A 145 3.42 5.45 -20.25
C GLU A 145 2.82 5.75 -18.88
N ASP A 146 2.19 4.77 -18.22
CA ASP A 146 1.71 4.90 -16.86
C ASP A 146 2.84 5.34 -15.90
N LEU A 147 4.10 4.95 -16.19
CA LEU A 147 5.27 5.36 -15.41
C LEU A 147 5.51 6.87 -15.44
N LYS A 148 5.07 7.58 -16.49
CA LYS A 148 5.15 9.06 -16.55
C LYS A 148 4.44 9.70 -15.36
N HIS A 149 3.36 9.09 -14.88
CA HIS A 149 2.59 9.63 -13.75
C HIS A 149 3.35 9.55 -12.43
N ILE A 150 4.31 8.64 -12.31
CA ILE A 150 5.18 8.53 -11.13
C ILE A 150 6.18 9.70 -11.11
N ALA A 151 6.70 10.09 -12.27
CA ALA A 151 7.65 11.20 -12.41
C ALA A 151 7.02 12.60 -12.32
N LYS A 152 5.68 12.72 -12.42
CA LYS A 152 4.98 14.01 -12.34
C LYS A 152 5.08 14.73 -10.99
N PHE A 153 5.62 14.11 -9.96
CA PHE A 153 5.84 14.80 -8.69
C PHE A 153 7.08 15.70 -8.77
N GLU A 154 6.89 16.91 -9.27
CA GLU A 154 7.94 17.93 -9.26
C GLU A 154 7.91 18.71 -7.94
N VAL A 155 8.93 18.51 -7.11
CA VAL A 155 9.13 19.27 -5.86
C VAL A 155 9.23 20.77 -6.12
N LYS A 156 9.76 21.19 -7.28
CA LYS A 156 9.87 22.60 -7.66
C LYS A 156 8.51 23.27 -7.89
N GLU A 157 7.49 22.51 -8.25
CA GLU A 157 6.14 23.01 -8.44
C GLU A 157 5.33 23.01 -7.14
N MET A 158 5.93 22.62 -6.02
CA MET A 158 5.24 22.65 -4.73
C MET A 158 5.00 24.09 -4.27
N PRO A 159 3.84 24.38 -3.67
CA PRO A 159 3.61 25.65 -3.04
C PRO A 159 4.53 25.81 -1.82
N ASP A 160 4.66 27.03 -1.31
CA ASP A 160 5.29 27.25 -0.01
C ASP A 160 4.52 26.47 1.07
N MET A 161 5.23 25.58 1.77
CA MET A 161 4.69 24.70 2.83
C MET A 161 5.09 25.16 4.24
N SER A 162 5.73 26.33 4.38
CA SER A 162 6.23 26.84 5.67
C SER A 162 5.15 27.06 6.73
N ASP A 163 3.89 27.21 6.32
CA ASP A 163 2.71 27.35 7.18
C ASP A 163 2.11 26.02 7.63
N TYR A 164 2.65 24.87 7.20
CA TYR A 164 2.18 23.57 7.65
C TYR A 164 2.72 23.25 9.04
N TYR A 165 1.81 23.12 10.00
CA TYR A 165 2.12 22.68 11.36
C TYR A 165 1.42 21.34 11.65
N PRO A 166 2.16 20.22 11.84
CA PRO A 166 1.57 18.90 12.05
C PRO A 166 0.60 18.80 13.23
N SER A 167 0.82 19.60 14.27
CA SER A 167 -0.05 19.66 15.45
C SER A 167 -1.34 20.46 15.22
N HIS A 168 -1.38 21.31 14.20
CA HIS A 168 -2.51 22.17 13.86
C HIS A 168 -2.73 22.24 12.33
N PRO A 169 -3.05 21.10 11.68
CA PRO A 169 -3.20 21.07 10.23
C PRO A 169 -4.43 21.87 9.80
N VAL A 170 -4.33 22.55 8.64
CA VAL A 170 -5.46 23.28 8.05
C VAL A 170 -6.46 22.28 7.47
N ILE A 171 -7.62 22.13 8.13
CA ILE A 171 -8.66 21.19 7.70
C ILE A 171 -9.62 21.90 6.73
N ALA A 172 -9.69 21.42 5.49
CA ALA A 172 -10.60 21.96 4.49
C ALA A 172 -12.09 21.74 4.86
N THR A 173 -12.92 22.74 4.59
CA THR A 173 -14.39 22.72 4.82
C THR A 173 -15.16 22.93 3.50
N GLY A 174 -16.46 22.65 3.51
CA GLY A 174 -17.34 22.80 2.34
C GLY A 174 -17.49 21.51 1.52
N ASP A 175 -17.61 21.65 0.20
CA ASP A 175 -17.67 20.53 -0.75
C ASP A 175 -16.26 19.94 -0.95
N VAL A 176 -15.93 18.95 -0.11
CA VAL A 176 -14.60 18.34 -0.03
C VAL A 176 -14.68 16.84 -0.30
N ILE A 177 -13.60 16.27 -0.82
CA ILE A 177 -13.39 14.82 -0.87
C ILE A 177 -13.01 14.37 0.53
N LYS A 178 -13.85 13.56 1.17
CA LYS A 178 -13.64 13.06 2.52
C LYS A 178 -12.96 11.70 2.50
N VAL A 179 -11.83 11.58 3.19
CA VAL A 179 -11.10 10.32 3.31
C VAL A 179 -10.94 9.95 4.79
N ALA A 180 -11.45 8.78 5.17
CA ALA A 180 -11.22 8.25 6.51
C ALA A 180 -9.82 7.64 6.60
N ILE A 181 -9.03 8.06 7.59
CA ILE A 181 -7.75 7.45 7.96
C ILE A 181 -8.03 6.41 9.06
N LEU A 182 -8.04 5.13 8.69
CA LEU A 182 -8.31 4.00 9.56
C LEU A 182 -7.00 3.44 10.12
N ALA A 183 -6.63 3.89 11.31
CA ALA A 183 -5.36 3.56 11.98
C ALA A 183 -5.57 3.52 13.51
N PRO A 184 -4.63 2.95 14.29
CA PRO A 184 -4.67 3.10 15.74
C PRO A 184 -4.21 4.50 16.13
N PHE A 185 -5.12 5.32 16.64
CA PHE A 185 -4.82 6.65 17.18
C PHE A 185 -4.75 6.66 18.71
N SER A 186 -5.08 5.53 19.35
CA SER A 186 -4.92 5.34 20.78
C SER A 186 -4.30 3.97 21.10
N GLY A 187 -3.89 3.80 22.35
CA GLY A 187 -3.23 2.58 22.84
C GLY A 187 -1.76 2.47 22.41
N PHE A 188 -1.18 1.29 22.61
CA PHE A 188 0.28 1.05 22.44
C PHE A 188 0.77 1.29 21.00
N ALA A 189 -0.11 1.22 20.01
CA ALA A 189 0.20 1.42 18.59
C ALA A 189 -0.15 2.83 18.08
N ALA A 190 -0.52 3.78 18.96
CA ALA A 190 -0.98 5.12 18.59
C ALA A 190 0.02 5.89 17.71
N LEU A 191 1.33 5.67 17.93
CA LEU A 191 2.39 6.29 17.14
C LEU A 191 2.23 6.03 15.64
N ASN A 192 1.77 4.84 15.24
CA ASN A 192 1.55 4.52 13.83
C ASN A 192 0.45 5.39 13.22
N GLY A 193 -0.66 5.58 13.95
CA GLY A 193 -1.73 6.48 13.52
C GLY A 193 -1.24 7.91 13.38
N GLU A 194 -0.49 8.42 14.35
CA GLU A 194 0.04 9.79 14.28
C GLU A 194 1.02 10.01 13.13
N ILE A 195 1.89 9.03 12.82
CA ILE A 195 2.76 9.08 11.64
C ILE A 195 1.91 9.19 10.37
N TYR A 196 0.90 8.33 10.22
CA TYR A 196 0.02 8.38 9.06
C TYR A 196 -0.76 9.69 8.96
N TRP A 197 -1.24 10.21 10.08
CA TRP A 197 -1.95 11.48 10.12
C TRP A 197 -1.07 12.64 9.69
N CYS A 198 0.17 12.70 10.20
CA CYS A 198 1.14 13.73 9.84
C CYS A 198 1.44 13.73 8.33
N ILE A 199 1.74 12.56 7.76
CA ILE A 199 2.08 12.44 6.34
C ILE A 199 0.86 12.78 5.46
N THR A 200 -0.30 12.21 5.77
CA THR A 200 -1.49 12.43 4.96
C THR A 200 -1.98 13.88 5.02
N ASN A 201 -1.97 14.53 6.18
CA ASN A 201 -2.36 15.94 6.26
C ASN A 201 -1.37 16.87 5.56
N TRP A 202 -0.08 16.56 5.55
CA TRP A 202 0.91 17.31 4.77
C TRP A 202 0.58 17.24 3.26
N VAL A 203 0.25 16.04 2.77
CA VAL A 203 -0.16 15.84 1.37
C VAL A 203 -1.47 16.56 1.07
N ALA A 204 -2.47 16.50 1.96
CA ALA A 204 -3.71 17.26 1.77
C ALA A 204 -3.45 18.77 1.74
N HIS A 205 -2.53 19.29 2.57
CA HIS A 205 -2.18 20.71 2.59
C HIS A 205 -1.59 21.15 1.25
N ASP A 206 -0.62 20.41 0.72
CA ASP A 206 -0.03 20.65 -0.61
C ASP A 206 -1.11 20.66 -1.71
N ILE A 207 -1.87 19.57 -1.81
CA ILE A 207 -2.94 19.41 -2.82
C ILE A 207 -3.98 20.53 -2.72
N ASN A 208 -4.37 20.90 -1.51
CA ASN A 208 -5.38 21.93 -1.28
C ASN A 208 -4.85 23.34 -1.61
N LYS A 209 -3.57 23.61 -1.37
CA LYS A 209 -2.91 24.86 -1.80
C LYS A 209 -2.81 24.96 -3.32
N ARG A 210 -2.60 23.83 -3.99
CA ARG A 210 -2.67 23.70 -5.46
C ARG A 210 -4.09 23.75 -6.04
N GLY A 211 -5.08 24.11 -5.23
CA GLY A 211 -6.48 24.29 -5.64
C GLY A 211 -7.34 23.02 -5.56
N GLY A 212 -6.78 21.90 -5.09
CA GLY A 212 -7.50 20.63 -4.94
C GLY A 212 -7.56 19.78 -6.21
N ILE A 213 -8.33 18.71 -6.14
CA ILE A 213 -8.46 17.70 -7.20
C ILE A 213 -9.67 18.03 -8.08
N VAL A 214 -9.56 17.89 -9.40
CA VAL A 214 -10.71 18.02 -10.31
C VAL A 214 -11.56 16.75 -10.25
N VAL A 215 -12.82 16.90 -9.90
CA VAL A 215 -13.84 15.84 -9.90
C VAL A 215 -15.04 16.36 -10.69
N ASP A 216 -15.39 15.70 -11.79
CA ASP A 216 -16.50 16.09 -12.67
C ASP A 216 -16.45 17.58 -13.11
N GLY A 217 -15.25 18.05 -13.46
CA GLY A 217 -14.99 19.43 -13.87
C GLY A 217 -14.97 20.46 -12.73
N LYS A 218 -15.16 20.06 -11.47
CA LYS A 218 -15.12 20.94 -10.29
C LYS A 218 -13.89 20.65 -9.44
N ARG A 219 -13.20 21.70 -8.98
CA ARG A 219 -12.10 21.58 -8.01
C ARG A 219 -12.67 21.30 -6.63
N LYS A 220 -12.25 20.21 -6.01
CA LYS A 220 -12.58 19.84 -4.63
C LYS A 220 -11.32 19.69 -3.79
N LYS A 221 -11.35 20.26 -2.59
CA LYS A 221 -10.29 20.06 -1.59
C LYS A 221 -10.40 18.67 -0.97
N VAL A 222 -9.28 18.14 -0.50
CA VAL A 222 -9.19 16.88 0.23
C VAL A 222 -9.27 17.15 1.72
N ARG A 223 -10.08 16.37 2.44
CA ARG A 223 -10.17 16.39 3.90
C ARG A 223 -9.98 14.98 4.46
N PHE A 224 -8.99 14.83 5.32
CA PHE A 224 -8.80 13.62 6.10
C PHE A 224 -9.59 13.64 7.41
N ILE A 225 -10.05 12.47 7.85
CA ILE A 225 -10.78 12.29 9.12
C ILE A 225 -10.13 11.14 9.88
N LYS A 226 -9.67 11.39 11.12
CA LYS A 226 -9.13 10.34 11.99
C LYS A 226 -10.24 9.33 12.34
N ALA A 227 -9.98 8.05 12.11
CA ALA A 227 -10.85 6.95 12.48
C ALA A 227 -10.05 5.93 13.31
N ASP A 228 -10.17 6.03 14.64
CA ASP A 228 -9.42 5.18 15.57
C ASP A 228 -9.93 3.75 15.59
N THR A 229 -9.11 2.85 15.05
CA THR A 229 -9.38 1.40 15.01
C THR A 229 -8.88 0.67 16.24
N GLN A 230 -8.04 1.30 17.08
CA GLN A 230 -7.47 0.74 18.31
C GLN A 230 -6.74 -0.60 18.17
N GLN A 231 -6.35 -1.00 16.95
CA GLN A 231 -5.90 -2.38 16.64
C GLN A 231 -6.90 -3.47 17.12
N GLN A 232 -8.19 -3.16 17.15
CA GLN A 232 -9.23 -4.09 17.60
C GLN A 232 -10.26 -4.38 16.50
N PRO A 233 -10.50 -5.66 16.13
CA PRO A 233 -11.45 -6.03 15.07
C PRO A 233 -12.87 -5.49 15.23
N SER A 234 -13.43 -5.52 16.45
CA SER A 234 -14.79 -5.05 16.74
C SER A 234 -14.89 -3.53 16.59
N VAL A 235 -13.92 -2.80 17.16
CA VAL A 235 -13.83 -1.33 17.09
C VAL A 235 -13.63 -0.87 15.65
N ALA A 236 -12.74 -1.54 14.91
CA ALA A 236 -12.47 -1.22 13.50
C ALA A 236 -13.72 -1.34 12.61
N LYS A 237 -14.54 -2.37 12.82
CA LYS A 237 -15.82 -2.49 12.09
C LYS A 237 -16.73 -1.31 12.43
N GLN A 238 -16.96 -1.06 13.71
CA GLN A 238 -17.88 -0.01 14.16
C GLN A 238 -17.46 1.37 13.66
N ILE A 239 -16.18 1.72 13.76
CA ILE A 239 -15.68 3.02 13.32
C ILE A 239 -15.76 3.16 11.79
N ALA A 240 -15.48 2.10 11.03
CA ALA A 240 -15.61 2.12 9.57
C ALA A 240 -17.08 2.29 9.14
N GLU A 241 -18.02 1.61 9.80
CA GLU A 241 -19.46 1.82 9.55
C GLU A 241 -19.89 3.25 9.89
N LYS A 242 -19.38 3.81 11.00
CA LYS A 242 -19.60 5.21 11.36
C LYS A 242 -19.08 6.17 10.28
N MET A 243 -17.87 5.95 9.76
CA MET A 243 -17.30 6.78 8.69
C MET A 243 -18.14 6.74 7.41
N CYS A 244 -18.68 5.58 7.06
CA CYS A 244 -19.53 5.43 5.89
C CYS A 244 -20.91 6.08 6.07
N LEU A 245 -21.53 5.92 7.23
CA LEU A 245 -22.92 6.29 7.46
C LEU A 245 -23.10 7.72 7.99
N GLN A 246 -22.28 8.13 8.96
CA GLN A 246 -22.41 9.42 9.63
C GLN A 246 -21.54 10.48 8.95
N GLU A 247 -20.23 10.21 8.82
CA GLU A 247 -19.30 11.16 8.19
C GLU A 247 -19.46 11.22 6.67
N LYS A 248 -20.05 10.18 6.08
CA LYS A 248 -20.28 10.01 4.65
C LYS A 248 -18.97 10.16 3.86
N VAL A 249 -17.92 9.46 4.28
CA VAL A 249 -16.63 9.51 3.59
C VAL A 249 -16.73 8.96 2.17
N ASP A 250 -15.95 9.51 1.25
CA ASP A 250 -15.85 9.05 -0.13
C ASP A 250 -14.91 7.85 -0.24
N PHE A 251 -13.78 7.94 0.48
CA PHE A 251 -12.73 6.92 0.49
C PHE A 251 -12.37 6.50 1.91
N MET A 252 -11.92 5.26 2.02
CA MET A 252 -11.30 4.73 3.22
C MET A 252 -9.84 4.41 2.91
N TRP A 253 -8.94 4.86 3.77
CA TRP A 253 -7.52 4.63 3.63
C TRP A 253 -6.94 4.23 4.98
N GLY A 254 -6.04 3.27 5.00
CA GLY A 254 -5.35 2.94 6.23
C GLY A 254 -4.77 1.55 6.24
N THR A 255 -4.13 1.22 7.36
CA THR A 255 -3.49 -0.07 7.57
C THR A 255 -3.61 -0.47 9.02
N PRO A 256 -4.41 -1.51 9.25
CA PRO A 256 -4.26 -2.35 10.41
C PRO A 256 -3.92 -3.78 9.95
N GLY A 257 -3.26 -4.57 10.80
CA GLY A 257 -2.77 -5.92 10.46
C GLY A 257 -3.79 -6.78 9.69
N SER A 258 -3.32 -7.80 8.97
CA SER A 258 -4.10 -8.52 7.94
C SER A 258 -5.54 -8.91 8.34
N ASN A 259 -5.79 -9.22 9.61
CA ASN A 259 -7.11 -9.53 10.16
C ASN A 259 -8.09 -8.34 10.14
N ILE A 260 -7.63 -7.13 10.43
CA ILE A 260 -8.49 -5.93 10.45
C ILE A 260 -8.68 -5.39 9.02
N SER A 261 -7.66 -5.48 8.17
CA SER A 261 -7.78 -5.10 6.76
C SER A 261 -8.93 -5.82 6.04
N LEU A 262 -9.14 -7.11 6.31
CA LEU A 262 -10.27 -7.89 5.75
C LEU A 262 -11.63 -7.38 6.23
N ILE A 263 -11.73 -6.96 7.49
CA ILE A 263 -12.97 -6.40 8.05
C ILE A 263 -13.30 -5.07 7.37
N LEU A 264 -12.30 -4.21 7.20
CA LEU A 264 -12.46 -2.92 6.54
C LEU A 264 -12.86 -3.10 5.07
N GLN A 265 -12.30 -4.07 4.36
CA GLN A 265 -12.74 -4.45 3.00
C GLN A 265 -14.19 -4.92 2.98
N GLY A 266 -14.62 -5.74 3.94
CA GLY A 266 -16.01 -6.18 4.06
C GLY A 266 -16.98 -5.01 4.26
N VAL A 267 -16.62 -4.05 5.11
CA VAL A 267 -17.39 -2.81 5.30
C VAL A 267 -17.38 -1.96 4.03
N ALA A 268 -16.22 -1.77 3.39
CA ALA A 268 -16.08 -1.04 2.14
C ALA A 268 -17.01 -1.59 1.05
N LYS A 269 -17.02 -2.92 0.87
CA LYS A 269 -17.88 -3.63 -0.06
C LYS A 269 -19.36 -3.42 0.27
N LYS A 270 -19.74 -3.56 1.54
CA LYS A 270 -21.13 -3.37 2.01
C LYS A 270 -21.67 -1.98 1.68
N TYR A 271 -20.85 -0.93 1.87
CA TYR A 271 -21.26 0.46 1.66
C TYR A 271 -20.80 1.05 0.31
N ARG A 272 -20.30 0.21 -0.61
CA ARG A 272 -19.77 0.62 -1.93
C ARG A 272 -18.74 1.74 -1.85
N LYS A 273 -17.81 1.64 -0.90
CA LYS A 273 -16.67 2.55 -0.73
C LYS A 273 -15.40 1.89 -1.22
N ILE A 274 -14.45 2.71 -1.67
CA ILE A 274 -13.09 2.26 -2.01
C ILE A 274 -12.28 2.21 -0.72
N TYR A 275 -11.59 1.10 -0.49
CA TYR A 275 -10.62 0.94 0.60
C TYR A 275 -9.23 0.68 0.05
N MET A 276 -8.28 1.54 0.40
CA MET A 276 -6.86 1.39 0.04
C MET A 276 -6.03 1.05 1.27
N ASN A 277 -5.37 -0.11 1.21
CA ASN A 277 -4.35 -0.51 2.18
C ASN A 277 -3.02 0.15 1.84
N CYS A 278 -2.33 0.73 2.83
CA CYS A 278 -1.07 1.44 2.63
C CYS A 278 0.18 0.74 3.21
N ALA A 279 0.06 -0.39 3.92
CA ALA A 279 1.26 -1.04 4.50
C ALA A 279 1.19 -2.56 4.74
N CYS A 280 0.06 -3.24 4.59
CA CYS A 280 0.04 -4.70 4.76
C CYS A 280 0.34 -5.44 3.45
N LEU A 281 1.28 -6.38 3.53
CA LEU A 281 1.82 -7.18 2.42
C LEU A 281 0.91 -8.27 1.88
N LEU A 282 -0.31 -8.42 2.40
CA LEU A 282 -1.10 -9.64 2.19
C LEU A 282 -2.36 -9.47 1.34
N LEU A 283 -2.76 -8.24 0.96
CA LEU A 283 -4.04 -8.03 0.28
C LEU A 283 -4.02 -6.89 -0.73
N GLN A 284 -4.28 -7.23 -1.99
CA GLN A 284 -4.53 -6.32 -3.11
C GLN A 284 -5.78 -5.46 -2.89
N GLN A 285 -5.78 -4.28 -3.54
CA GLN A 285 -6.92 -3.37 -3.67
C GLN A 285 -8.16 -4.14 -4.17
N THR A 286 -9.27 -4.04 -3.45
CA THR A 286 -10.56 -4.57 -3.94
C THR A 286 -11.34 -3.40 -4.56
N THR A 287 -11.32 -3.31 -5.89
CA THR A 287 -12.26 -2.44 -6.61
C THR A 287 -13.61 -3.15 -6.63
N GLY A 288 -14.59 -2.59 -5.94
CA GLY A 288 -15.97 -3.06 -6.02
C GLY A 288 -16.55 -2.77 -7.39
N LYS A 289 -16.63 -3.79 -8.25
CA LYS A 289 -17.69 -3.93 -9.25
C LYS A 289 -18.68 -4.97 -8.76
#